data_AF-A0A521Z6Y1-F1
#
_entry.id   AF-A0A521Z6Y1-F1
#
_cell.length_a   1.000
_cell.length_b   1.000
_cell.length_c   1.000
_cell.angle_alpha   90.00
_cell.angle_beta   90.00
_cell.angle_gamma   90.00
#
_symmetry.space_group_name_H-M   'P 1'
#
loop_
_entity.id
_entity.type
_entity.pdbx_description
1 polymer ?
#
loop_
_entity_poly.entity_id
_entity_poly.type
_entity_poly.pdbx_seq_one_letter_code
_entity_poly.pdbx_strand_id
1 'polypeptide(L)' 'MSGTKMGGIAAAITNKQRYGTNFYQTIGRIGGRKSRGGGFAKNPELARQAGRVGGQRSRRRKASASDAS' A
#
# COMPACT_ATOMS: atom_id res chain seq x y z
N MET A 1 10.70 10.22 9.53
CA MET A 1 9.27 10.49 9.83
C MET A 1 8.40 9.66 8.90
N SER A 2 7.69 8.64 9.41
CA SER A 2 6.78 7.81 8.61
C SER A 2 5.59 8.64 8.11
N GLY A 3 5.08 8.35 6.92
CA GLY A 3 3.93 9.06 6.34
C GLY A 3 4.22 10.45 5.75
N THR A 4 5.47 10.94 5.77
CA THR A 4 5.85 12.23 5.17
C THR A 4 6.50 12.06 3.80
N LYS A 5 6.42 13.08 2.94
CA LYS A 5 7.08 13.11 1.63
C LYS A 5 8.60 12.88 1.76
N MET A 6 9.24 13.58 2.70
CA MET A 6 10.67 13.43 2.97
C MET A 6 11.04 12.01 3.42
N GLY A 7 10.22 11.40 4.28
CA GLY A 7 10.40 10.01 4.69
C GLY A 7 10.32 9.03 3.53
N GLY A 8 9.39 9.26 2.59
CA GLY A 8 9.27 8.47 1.36
C GLY A 8 10.51 8.58 0.46
N ILE A 9 11.04 9.79 0.29
CA ILE A 9 12.27 10.03 -0.49
C ILE A 9 13.46 9.32 0.15
N ALA A 10 13.67 9.47 1.46
CA ALA A 10 14.76 8.82 2.19
C ALA A 10 14.69 7.28 2.09
N ALA A 11 13.49 6.70 2.14
CA ALA A 11 13.27 5.27 1.95
C ALA A 11 13.62 4.84 0.52
N ALA A 12 13.23 5.61 -0.49
CA ALA A 12 13.54 5.31 -1.88
C ALA A 12 15.06 5.34 -2.16
N ILE A 13 15.78 6.31 -1.57
CA ILE A 13 17.23 6.41 -1.66
C ILE A 13 17.88 5.18 -1.03
N THR A 14 17.51 4.86 0.21
CA THR A 14 18.03 3.69 0.93
C THR A 14 17.80 2.39 0.15
N ASN A 15 16.60 2.20 -0.42
CA ASN A 15 16.26 1.01 -1.20
C ASN A 15 17.10 0.90 -2.48
N LYS A 16 17.31 2.00 -3.20
CA LYS A 16 18.16 2.02 -4.40
C LYS A 16 19.63 1.77 -4.07
N GLN A 17 20.12 2.28 -2.93
CA GLN A 17 21.48 2.03 -2.48
C GLN A 17 21.71 0.57 -2.07
N ARG A 18 20.75 -0.03 -1.35
CA ARG A 18 20.86 -1.42 -0.87
C ARG A 18 20.66 -2.46 -1.96
N TYR A 19 19.72 -2.23 -2.88
CA TYR A 19 19.26 -3.25 -3.83
C TYR A 19 19.48 -2.89 -5.30
N GLY A 20 20.18 -1.77 -5.55
CA GLY A 20 20.47 -1.26 -6.89
C GLY A 20 19.38 -0.38 -7.49
N THR A 21 19.74 0.36 -8.53
CA THR A 21 18.86 1.30 -9.24
C THR A 21 17.63 0.62 -9.84
N ASN A 22 17.75 -0.65 -10.24
CA ASN A 22 16.69 -1.45 -10.84
C ASN A 22 15.71 -2.07 -9.84
N PHE A 23 15.87 -1.83 -8.53
CA PHE A 23 15.05 -2.44 -7.48
C PHE A 23 13.54 -2.35 -7.75
N TYR A 24 13.02 -1.14 -7.99
CA TYR A 24 11.59 -0.91 -8.22
C TYR A 24 11.08 -1.56 -9.52
N GLN A 25 11.91 -1.58 -10.57
CA GLN A 25 11.56 -2.24 -11.84
C GLN A 25 11.44 -3.76 -11.65
N THR A 26 12.38 -4.36 -10.92
CA THR A 26 12.41 -5.80 -10.66
C THR A 26 11.23 -6.25 -9.81
N ILE A 27 10.94 -5.58 -8.70
CA ILE A 27 9.78 -5.93 -7.86
C ILE A 27 8.46 -5.72 -8.59
N GLY A 28 8.34 -4.66 -9.40
CA GLY A 28 7.15 -4.40 -10.22
C GLY A 28 6.91 -5.51 -11.24
N ARG A 29 7.98 -5.95 -11.94
CA ARG A 29 7.92 -7.07 -12.89
C ARG A 29 7.49 -8.38 -12.21
N ILE A 30 8.05 -8.69 -11.05
CA ILE A 30 7.70 -9.89 -10.29
C ILE A 30 6.24 -9.84 -9.85
N GLY A 31 5.78 -8.70 -9.32
CA GLY A 31 4.39 -8.50 -8.92
C GLY A 31 3.42 -8.62 -10.09
N GLY A 32 3.75 -8.02 -11.24
CA GLY A 32 2.98 -8.13 -12.47
C GLY A 32 2.85 -9.57 -12.97
N ARG A 33 3.97 -10.32 -13.01
CA ARG A 33 3.95 -11.74 -13.40
C ARG A 33 3.15 -12.63 -12.44
N LYS A 34 3.17 -12.32 -11.14
CA LYS A 34 2.41 -13.07 -10.12
C LYS A 34 0.92 -12.71 -10.14
N SER A 35 0.55 -11.53 -10.63
CA SER A 35 -0.84 -11.12 -10.75
C SER A 35 -1.56 -12.01 -11.77
N ARG A 36 -2.56 -12.76 -11.33
CA ARG A 36 -3.34 -13.67 -12.20
C ARG A 36 -4.56 -12.99 -12.82
N GLY A 37 -4.53 -11.65 -12.92
CA GLY A 37 -5.59 -10.85 -13.53
C GLY A 37 -6.91 -10.82 -12.75
N GLY A 38 -6.97 -11.35 -11.53
CA GLY A 38 -8.14 -11.27 -10.63
C GLY A 38 -7.88 -10.30 -9.49
N GLY A 39 -8.56 -9.16 -9.50
CA GLY A 39 -8.53 -8.16 -8.44
C GLY A 39 -9.94 -7.85 -7.93
N PHE A 40 -10.05 -6.86 -7.04
CA PHE A 40 -11.33 -6.43 -6.46
C PHE A 40 -12.37 -5.98 -7.50
N ALA A 41 -11.93 -5.54 -8.68
CA ALA A 41 -12.83 -5.16 -9.77
C ALA A 41 -13.49 -6.36 -10.48
N LYS A 42 -12.86 -7.54 -10.48
CA LYS A 42 -13.41 -8.75 -11.14
C LYS A 42 -14.23 -9.63 -10.21
N ASN A 43 -14.14 -9.40 -8.90
CA ASN A 43 -14.93 -10.12 -7.90
C ASN A 43 -15.40 -9.13 -6.81
N PRO A 44 -16.61 -8.57 -6.95
CA PRO A 44 -17.17 -7.63 -5.97
C PRO A 44 -17.34 -8.21 -4.56
N GLU A 45 -17.63 -9.52 -4.45
CA GLU A 45 -17.75 -10.21 -3.17
C GLU A 45 -16.41 -10.21 -2.40
N LEU A 46 -15.32 -10.51 -3.12
CA LEU A 46 -13.97 -10.45 -2.57
C LEU A 46 -13.62 -9.03 -2.09
N ALA A 47 -14.01 -8.01 -2.86
CA ALA A 47 -13.81 -6.61 -2.48
C ALA A 47 -14.54 -6.27 -1.19
N ARG A 48 -15.81 -6.71 -1.07
CA ARG A 48 -16.62 -6.48 0.13
C ARG A 48 -16.02 -7.18 1.36
N GLN A 49 -15.60 -8.43 1.21
CA GLN A 49 -15.00 -9.18 2.31
C GLN A 49 -13.67 -8.57 2.77
N ALA A 50 -12.79 -8.22 1.83
CA ALA A 50 -11.50 -7.60 2.16
C ALA A 50 -11.69 -6.23 2.83
N GLY A 51 -12.62 -5.40 2.33
CA GLY A 51 -12.96 -4.11 2.94
C GLY A 51 -13.45 -4.25 4.37
N ARG A 52 -14.36 -5.19 4.63
CA ARG A 52 -14.87 -5.47 5.98
C ARG A 52 -13.77 -5.91 6.94
N VAL A 53 -12.93 -6.87 6.54
CA VAL A 53 -11.82 -7.33 7.39
C VAL A 53 -10.81 -6.22 7.66
N GLY A 54 -10.48 -5.42 6.64
CA GLY A 54 -9.59 -4.27 6.79
C GLY A 54 -10.12 -3.21 7.75
N GLY A 55 -11.43 -2.91 7.67
CA GLY A 55 -12.10 -2.00 8.59
C GLY A 55 -12.11 -2.52 10.03
N GLN A 56 -12.50 -3.78 10.23
CA GLN A 56 -12.53 -4.42 11.56
C GLN A 56 -11.14 -4.47 12.22
N ARG A 57 -10.08 -4.73 11.45
CA ARG A 57 -8.69 -4.79 11.97
C ARG A 57 -8.03 -3.41 12.09
N SER A 58 -8.68 -2.35 11.64
CA SER A 58 -8.09 -1.01 11.70
C SER A 58 -7.87 -0.58 13.15
N ARG A 59 -6.65 -0.11 13.45
CA ARG A 59 -6.33 0.57 14.72
C ARG A 59 -6.44 2.09 14.62
N ARG A 60 -6.79 2.64 13.45
CA ARG A 60 -7.05 4.08 13.32
C ARG A 60 -8.36 4.39 14.02
N ARG A 61 -8.32 5.36 14.94
CA ARG A 61 -9.53 5.92 15.55
C ARG A 61 -10.37 6.56 14.45
N LYS A 62 -11.70 6.43 14.55
CA LYS A 62 -12.61 7.22 13.73
C LYS A 62 -12.36 8.68 14.09
N ALA A 63 -12.00 9.52 13.12
CA ALA A 63 -11.84 10.94 13.35
C ALA A 63 -13.20 11.48 13.85
N SER A 64 -13.20 12.09 15.04
CA SER A 64 -14.37 12.80 15.55
C SER A 64 -14.58 14.06 14.70
N ALA A 65 -15.84 14.47 14.53
CA ALA A 65 -16.17 15.70 13.80
C ALA A 65 -15.52 16.96 14.41
N SER A 66 -15.04 16.89 15.65
CA SER A 66 -14.29 17.93 16.37
C SER A 66 -12.84 18.11 15.94
N ASP A 67 -12.26 17.15 15.19
CA ASP A 67 -10.82 17.14 14.89
C ASP A 67 -10.50 17.84 13.55
N ALA A 68 -11.52 18.43 12.91
CA ALA A 68 -11.43 19.09 11.61
C ALA A 68 -11.60 20.63 11.68
N SER A 69 -11.42 21.22 12.87
CA SER A 69 -11.44 22.69 13.09
C SER A 69 -10.08 23.21 13.55
#